data_AF-A0A7C8DUR3-F1
#
_entry.id   AF-A0A7C8DUR3-F1
#
_cell.length_a   1.000
_cell.length_b   1.000
_cell.length_c   1.000
_cell.angle_alpha   90.00
_cell.angle_beta   90.00
_cell.angle_gamma   90.00
#
_symmetry.space_group_name_H-M   'P 1'
#
loop_
_entity.id
_entity.type
_entity.pdbx_description
1 polymer ?
#
loop_
_entity_poly.entity_id
_entity_poly.type
_entity_poly.pdbx_seq_one_letter_code
_entity_poly.pdbx_strand_id
1 'polypeptide(L)'
;MADGRARAYPAPELMKAGGRVSERFGGHKVEVGYDAARAEFDVSAPGPVAVVEGDWFAWLAFHPDSEVFVAIQPTRDAASPEASQR
;
A
#
# COMPACT_ATOMS: atom_id res chain seq x y z
N MET A 1 -7.89 -5.20 8.68
CA MET A 1 -9.32 -5.46 8.37
C MET A 1 -10.16 -4.31 8.88
N ALA A 2 -11.19 -3.92 8.13
CA ALA A 2 -12.15 -2.89 8.49
C ALA A 2 -13.52 -3.24 7.89
N ASP A 3 -14.60 -3.14 8.67
CA ASP A 3 -15.98 -3.44 8.25
C ASP A 3 -16.16 -4.79 7.51
N GLY A 4 -15.56 -5.85 8.05
CA GLY A 4 -15.64 -7.20 7.46
C GLY A 4 -14.81 -7.39 6.18
N ARG A 5 -14.10 -6.34 5.73
CA ARG A 5 -13.20 -6.41 4.58
C ARG A 5 -11.75 -6.50 5.03
N ALA A 6 -10.96 -7.23 4.25
CA ALA A 6 -9.51 -7.32 4.42
C ALA A 6 -8.82 -6.75 3.19
N ARG A 7 -7.72 -6.02 3.42
CA ARG A 7 -6.81 -5.60 2.37
C ARG A 7 -5.38 -5.84 2.84
N ALA A 8 -4.59 -6.50 2.01
CA ALA A 8 -3.16 -6.65 2.21
C ALA A 8 -2.40 -5.49 1.59
N TYR A 9 -1.31 -5.09 2.23
CA TYR A 9 -0.42 -4.01 1.78
C TYR A 9 1.00 -4.55 1.63
N PRO A 10 1.37 -5.11 0.44
CA PRO A 10 2.71 -5.63 0.23
C PRO A 10 3.76 -4.52 0.32
N ALA A 11 4.85 -4.77 1.03
CA ALA A 11 5.97 -3.83 1.13
C ALA A 11 6.47 -3.30 -0.23
N PRO A 12 6.62 -4.13 -1.30
CA PRO A 12 7.01 -3.63 -2.61
C PRO A 12 6.04 -2.62 -3.21
N GLU A 13 4.74 -2.79 -2.99
CA GLU A 13 3.71 -1.88 -3.51
C GLU A 13 3.68 -0.58 -2.70
N LEU A 14 3.84 -0.64 -1.38
CA LEU A 14 4.00 0.56 -0.55
C LEU A 14 5.24 1.36 -0.95
N MET A 15 6.37 0.70 -1.23
CA MET A 15 7.59 1.37 -1.72
C MET A 15 7.36 2.05 -3.08
N LYS A 16 6.67 1.40 -4.01
CA LYS A 16 6.30 2.01 -5.30
C LYS A 16 5.43 3.26 -5.13
N ALA A 17 4.60 3.31 -4.09
CA ALA A 17 3.77 4.45 -3.73
C ALA A 17 4.51 5.55 -2.93
N GLY A 18 5.83 5.44 -2.73
CA GLY A 18 6.62 6.40 -1.96
C GLY A 18 6.77 6.05 -0.47
N GLY A 19 6.48 4.81 -0.08
CA GLY A 19 6.67 4.28 1.27
C GLY A 19 5.50 4.53 2.22
N ARG A 20 4.48 5.29 1.81
CA ARG A 20 3.27 5.56 2.61
C ARG A 20 2.06 5.80 1.71
N VAL A 21 0.92 5.24 2.10
CA VAL A 21 -0.37 5.49 1.47
C VAL A 21 -1.36 6.02 2.49
N SER A 22 -2.21 6.97 2.09
CA SER A 22 -3.36 7.46 2.86
C SER A 22 -4.61 7.25 2.01
N GLU A 23 -5.56 6.48 2.52
CA GLU A 23 -6.75 6.11 1.75
C GLU A 23 -8.00 5.95 2.62
N ARG A 24 -9.12 5.60 1.97
CA ARG A 24 -10.36 5.21 2.64
C ARG A 24 -10.62 3.72 2.46
N PHE A 25 -10.62 2.97 3.56
CA PHE A 25 -10.88 1.54 3.57
C PHE A 25 -11.93 1.20 4.63
N GLY A 26 -13.00 0.50 4.22
CA GLY A 26 -14.15 0.23 5.10
C GLY A 26 -14.71 1.50 5.75
N GLY A 27 -14.89 2.59 4.98
CA GLY A 27 -15.37 3.87 5.53
C GLY A 27 -14.37 4.67 6.38
N HIS A 28 -13.29 4.06 6.88
CA HIS A 28 -12.28 4.68 7.73
C HIS A 28 -11.13 5.30 6.90
N LYS A 29 -10.56 6.41 7.38
CA LYS A 29 -9.29 6.93 6.84
C LYS A 29 -8.16 6.07 7.39
N VAL A 30 -7.42 5.37 6.52
CA VAL A 30 -6.30 4.51 6.92
C VAL A 30 -5.03 5.05 6.31
N GLU A 31 -3.97 5.09 7.11
CA GLU A 31 -2.60 5.37 6.66
C GLU A 31 -1.76 4.13 6.91
N VAL A 32 -1.08 3.66 5.87
CA VAL A 32 -0.20 2.49 5.92
C VAL A 32 1.16 2.88 5.38
N GLY A 33 2.21 2.61 6.13
CA GLY A 33 3.60 2.89 5.79
C GLY A 33 4.47 1.65 5.87
N TYR A 34 5.56 1.67 5.10
CA TYR A 34 6.64 0.70 5.21
C TYR A 34 7.99 1.43 5.18
N ASP A 35 8.76 1.27 6.25
CA ASP A 35 10.14 1.75 6.34
C ASP A 35 11.09 0.62 5.87
N ALA A 36 11.65 0.78 4.67
CA ALA A 36 12.54 -0.22 4.08
C ALA A 36 13.92 -0.30 4.78
N ALA A 37 14.37 0.75 5.46
CA ALA A 37 15.64 0.73 6.18
C ALA A 37 15.53 -0.08 7.47
N ARG A 38 14.34 -0.09 8.08
CA ARG A 38 14.05 -0.80 9.33
C ARG A 38 13.28 -2.11 9.13
N ALA A 39 12.76 -2.33 7.93
CA ALA A 39 11.82 -3.41 7.62
C ALA A 39 10.58 -3.42 8.54
N GLU A 40 10.05 -2.23 8.83
CA GLU A 40 8.93 -2.05 9.77
C GLU A 40 7.69 -1.52 9.04
N PHE A 41 6.51 -2.02 9.43
CA PHE A 41 5.22 -1.46 9.02
C PHE A 41 4.70 -0.47 10.07
N ASP A 42 4.06 0.59 9.58
CA ASP A 42 3.32 1.55 10.40
C ASP A 42 1.87 1.62 9.91
N VAL A 43 0.91 1.61 10.83
CA VAL A 43 -0.52 1.71 10.51
C VAL A 43 -1.19 2.68 11.45
N SER A 44 -1.90 3.66 10.89
CA SER A 44 -2.75 4.59 11.62
C SER A 44 -4.16 4.54 11.05
N ALA A 45 -5.15 4.27 11.90
CA ALA A 45 -6.56 4.26 11.52
C ALA A 45 -7.47 4.61 12.72
N PRO A 46 -8.61 5.28 12.50
CA PRO A 46 -9.58 5.56 13.54
C PRO A 46 -10.49 4.35 13.76
N GLY A 47 -10.48 3.81 14.97
CA GLY A 47 -11.37 2.71 15.39
C GLY A 47 -10.69 1.34 15.42
N PRO A 48 -11.44 0.26 15.66
CA PRO A 48 -10.91 -1.09 15.84
C PRO A 48 -10.51 -1.71 14.50
N VAL A 49 -9.38 -1.26 13.94
CA VAL A 49 -8.74 -1.90 12.80
C VAL A 49 -7.84 -3.02 13.30
N ALA A 50 -8.16 -4.25 12.92
CA ALA A 50 -7.27 -5.38 13.16
C ALA A 50 -6.12 -5.35 12.14
N VAL A 51 -4.89 -5.32 12.62
CA VAL A 51 -3.67 -5.39 11.80
C VAL A 51 -3.07 -6.79 11.94
N VAL A 52 -2.74 -7.41 10.81
CA VAL A 52 -2.08 -8.72 10.73
C VAL A 52 -0.81 -8.53 9.91
N GLU A 53 0.34 -8.82 10.51
CA GLU A 53 1.61 -8.88 9.81
C GLU A 53 1.88 -10.32 9.36
N GLY A 54 2.20 -10.50 8.08
CA GLY A 54 2.46 -11.81 7.50
C GLY A 54 2.49 -11.78 5.97
N ASP A 55 2.72 -12.96 5.39
CA ASP A 55 2.78 -13.11 3.94
C ASP A 55 1.39 -12.98 3.30
N TRP A 56 1.18 -11.91 2.53
CA TRP A 56 -0.10 -11.62 1.89
C TRP A 56 -0.58 -12.75 0.96
N PHE A 57 0.34 -13.44 0.28
CA PHE A 57 0.00 -14.52 -0.64
C PHE A 57 -0.47 -15.77 0.11
N ALA A 58 0.06 -16.03 1.31
CA ALA A 58 -0.41 -17.10 2.18
C ALA A 58 -1.76 -16.74 2.80
N TRP A 59 -1.95 -15.47 3.21
CA TRP A 59 -3.23 -14.96 3.71
C TRP A 59 -4.37 -15.18 2.72
N LEU A 60 -4.14 -14.89 1.43
CA LEU A 60 -5.14 -15.08 0.38
C LEU A 60 -5.61 -16.53 0.20
N ALA A 61 -4.79 -17.53 0.57
CA ALA A 61 -5.20 -18.93 0.51
C ALA A 61 -6.37 -19.25 1.48
N PHE A 62 -6.49 -18.49 2.57
CA PHE A 62 -7.54 -18.65 3.59
C PHE A 62 -8.61 -17.55 3.52
N HIS A 63 -8.28 -16.40 2.92
CA HIS A 63 -9.15 -15.23 2.84
C HIS A 63 -9.18 -14.68 1.41
N PRO A 64 -9.75 -15.43 0.44
CA PRO A 64 -9.67 -15.11 -0.99
C PRO A 64 -10.38 -13.81 -1.38
N ASP A 65 -11.36 -13.36 -0.59
CA ASP A 65 -12.06 -12.10 -0.80
C ASP A 65 -11.26 -10.86 -0.36
N SER A 66 -10.04 -11.06 0.18
CA SER A 66 -9.18 -9.95 0.57
C SER A 66 -8.67 -9.21 -0.67
N GLU A 67 -8.67 -7.89 -0.59
CA GLU A 67 -8.08 -7.04 -1.61
C GLU A 67 -6.55 -6.98 -1.44
N VAL A 68 -5.82 -6.66 -2.51
CA VAL A 68 -4.39 -6.37 -2.44
C VAL A 68 -4.18 -4.95 -2.94
N PHE A 69 -3.52 -4.14 -2.12
CA PHE A 69 -3.09 -2.81 -2.56
C PHE A 69 -2.05 -2.95 -3.67
N VAL A 70 -2.28 -2.28 -4.79
CA VAL A 70 -1.35 -2.19 -5.91
C VAL A 70 -1.10 -0.71 -6.19
N ALA A 71 0.16 -0.32 -6.20
CA ALA A 71 0.50 1.06 -6.51
C ALA A 71 0.25 1.33 -7.99
N ILE A 72 -0.54 2.35 -8.31
CA ILE A 72 -0.54 2.96 -9.64
C ILE A 72 0.78 3.71 -9.72
N GLN A 73 1.73 3.20 -10.52
CA GLN A 73 2.91 4.00 -10.81
C GLN A 73 2.43 5.28 -11.50
N PRO A 74 2.78 6.48 -11.01
CA PRO A 74 2.63 7.66 -11.84
C PRO A 74 3.44 7.38 -13.11
N THR A 75 2.77 7.37 -14.26
CA THR A 75 3.44 7.14 -15.54
C THR A 75 4.66 8.04 -15.59
N ARG A 76 5.85 7.47 -15.77
CA ARG A 76 7.06 8.25 -16.04
C ARG A 76 7.04 8.78 -17.49
N ASP A 77 5.87 9.20 -17.98
CA ASP A 77 5.69 9.82 -19.29
C ASP A 77 5.66 11.34 -19.13
N ALA A 78 6.82 11.86 -18.74
CA ALA A 78 7.25 13.23 -19.00
C ALA A 78 8.78 13.34 -18.75
N ALA A 79 9.56 12.39 -19.27
CA ALA A 79 11.01 12.58 -19.36
C ALA A 79 11.39 12.92 -20.81
N SER A 80 11.58 14.24 -21.02
CA SER A 80 12.36 14.93 -22.07
C SER A 80 11.84 14.96 -23.51
N PRO A 81 11.61 16.17 -24.06
CA PRO A 81 12.12 16.52 -25.37
C PRO A 81 13.59 16.96 -25.24
N GLU A 82 14.46 16.10 -25.78
CA GLU A 82 15.66 16.37 -26.58
C GLU A 82 16.59 17.57 -26.29
N ALA A 83 17.87 17.23 -26.35
CA ALA A 83 19.00 18.12 -26.54
C ALA A 83 18.84 19.10 -27.72
N SER A 84 19.04 20.39 -27.46
CA SER A 84 19.42 21.46 -28.39
C SER A 84 19.17 22.80 -27.67
N GLN A 85 20.01 23.82 -27.64
CA GLN A 85 21.13 24.22 -28.50
C GLN A 85 21.83 25.41 -27.82
N ARG A 86 23.16 25.42 -27.90
CA ARG A 86 24.11 26.55 -27.91
C ARG A 86 24.22 27.49 -26.69
#